data_AF-A0A7S0FXL9-F1
#
_entry.id   AF-A0A7S0FXL9-F1
#
_cell.length_a   1.000
_cell.length_b   1.000
_cell.length_c   1.000
_cell.angle_alpha   90.00
_cell.angle_beta   90.00
_cell.angle_gamma   90.00
#
_symmetry.space_group_name_H-M   'P 1'
#
loop_
_entity.id
_entity.type
_entity.pdbx_description
1 polymer ?
#
loop_
_entity_poly.entity_id
_entity_poly.type
_entity_poly.pdbx_seq_one_letter_code
_entity_poly.pdbx_strand_id
1 'polypeptide(L)'
;RFAHEFGLQLAALLGDAKVEDLVAERLDAALQKQQAQVWALVRGCSAMCPCCGSKCDRVDSHTVHRCGHHLLPAFNGWRVAGTCEAALDACKSQKNHEAPKRSDFSDHLFPNLEEYLKAEHPEWLPFPKEDRELLADSVLKAAWVNCRVPLLQRYDMVDSTPQEWIAAYEEPKRMLGASAMDDAEERLVKYGYDPEVAPEGT
;
A
#
# COMPACT_ATOMS: atom_id res chain seq x y z
N ARG A 1 28.39 41.25 -40.35
CA ARG A 1 27.88 42.14 -39.28
C ARG A 1 27.05 41.34 -38.28
N PHE A 2 25.94 40.73 -38.69
CA PHE A 2 25.10 39.86 -37.86
C PHE A 2 25.86 38.71 -37.15
N ALA A 3 26.69 37.94 -37.87
CA ALA A 3 27.44 36.83 -37.28
C ALA A 3 28.48 37.28 -36.21
N HIS A 4 29.00 38.51 -36.35
CA HIS A 4 29.92 39.09 -35.36
C HIS A 4 29.17 39.60 -34.13
N GLU A 5 28.01 40.25 -34.32
CA GLU A 5 27.15 40.69 -33.22
C GLU A 5 26.55 39.51 -32.46
N PHE A 6 26.12 38.46 -33.17
CA PHE A 6 25.63 37.22 -32.58
C PHE A 6 26.73 36.49 -31.80
N GLY A 7 27.96 36.42 -32.35
CA GLY A 7 29.11 35.84 -31.67
C GLY A 7 29.50 36.59 -30.39
N LEU A 8 29.42 37.93 -30.38
CA LEU A 8 29.64 38.75 -29.18
C LEU A 8 28.53 38.58 -28.14
N GLN A 9 27.27 38.45 -28.56
CA GLN A 9 26.15 38.19 -27.67
C GLN A 9 26.23 36.78 -27.05
N LEU A 10 26.65 35.78 -27.82
CA LEU A 10 26.86 34.41 -27.31
C LEU A 10 28.04 34.36 -26.33
N ALA A 11 29.13 35.05 -26.61
CA ALA A 11 30.28 35.15 -25.71
C ALA A 11 29.96 35.92 -24.42
N ALA A 12 29.12 36.96 -24.49
CA ALA A 12 28.64 37.70 -23.32
C ALA A 12 27.70 36.85 -22.45
N LEU A 13 26.80 36.08 -23.08
CA LEU A 13 25.94 35.13 -22.36
C LEU A 13 26.72 33.96 -21.75
N LEU A 14 27.74 33.44 -22.43
CA LEU A 14 28.57 32.35 -21.91
C LEU A 14 29.59 32.79 -20.84
N GLY A 15 29.92 34.08 -20.77
CA GLY A 15 30.85 34.65 -19.78
C GLY A 15 30.17 35.31 -18.58
N ASP A 16 28.85 35.45 -18.59
CA ASP A 16 28.10 36.05 -17.49
C ASP A 16 27.76 35.00 -16.44
N ALA A 17 28.28 35.18 -15.22
CA ALA A 17 27.90 34.41 -14.03
C ALA A 17 26.37 34.27 -13.87
N LYS A 18 25.60 35.23 -14.39
CA LYS A 18 24.13 35.18 -14.45
C LYS A 18 23.56 34.00 -15.24
N VAL A 19 24.22 33.54 -16.30
CA VAL A 19 23.76 32.37 -17.07
C VAL A 19 24.14 31.08 -16.35
N GLU A 20 25.33 31.03 -15.76
CA GLU A 20 25.74 29.90 -14.92
C GLU A 20 24.82 29.75 -13.69
N ASP A 21 24.53 30.85 -13.00
CA ASP A 21 23.60 30.89 -11.85
C ASP A 21 22.19 30.46 -12.26
N LEU A 22 21.68 30.94 -13.41
CA LEU A 22 20.36 30.56 -13.91
C LEU A 22 20.31 29.08 -14.32
N VAL A 23 21.37 28.57 -14.93
CA VAL A 23 21.49 27.14 -15.27
C VAL A 23 21.56 26.29 -14.01
N ALA A 24 22.34 26.70 -13.01
CA ALA A 24 22.44 26.03 -11.71
C ALA A 24 21.09 26.01 -10.99
N GLU A 25 20.38 27.13 -10.91
CA GLU A 25 19.05 27.22 -10.30
C GLU A 25 18.04 26.29 -11.00
N ARG A 26 18.06 26.25 -12.33
CA ARG A 26 17.19 25.35 -13.11
C ARG A 26 17.54 23.89 -12.92
N LEU A 27 18.82 23.55 -12.84
CA LEU A 27 19.29 22.20 -12.55
C LEU A 27 18.90 21.76 -11.14
N ASP A 28 19.09 22.61 -10.14
CA ASP A 28 18.71 22.32 -8.76
C ASP A 28 17.20 22.13 -8.61
N ALA A 29 16.39 22.99 -9.24
CA ALA A 29 14.94 22.83 -9.25
C ALA A 29 14.52 21.49 -9.92
N ALA A 30 15.17 21.12 -11.02
CA ALA A 30 14.92 19.85 -11.69
C ALA A 30 15.35 18.65 -10.84
N LEU A 31 16.50 18.74 -10.18
CA LEU A 31 17.03 17.70 -9.30
C LEU A 31 16.15 17.50 -8.08
N GLN A 32 15.72 18.58 -7.43
CA GLN A 32 14.77 18.51 -6.31
C GLN A 32 13.44 17.89 -6.73
N LYS A 33 12.92 18.26 -7.90
CA LYS A 33 11.70 17.65 -8.45
C LYS A 33 11.88 16.15 -8.71
N GLN A 34 12.99 15.74 -9.32
CA GLN A 34 13.29 14.32 -9.54
C GLN A 34 13.47 13.58 -8.22
N GLN A 35 14.18 14.14 -7.27
CA GLN A 35 14.39 13.55 -5.95
C GLN A 35 13.06 13.36 -5.22
N ALA A 36 12.17 14.36 -5.25
CA ALA A 36 10.83 14.25 -4.69
C ALA A 36 10.00 13.15 -5.37
N GLN A 37 10.07 13.04 -6.70
CA GLN A 37 9.41 11.98 -7.47
C GLN A 37 9.94 10.59 -7.14
N VAL A 38 11.27 10.43 -7.04
CA VAL A 38 11.90 9.17 -6.62
C VAL A 38 11.48 8.80 -5.20
N TRP A 39 11.49 9.74 -4.27
CA TRP A 39 11.04 9.49 -2.89
C TRP A 39 9.54 9.19 -2.80
N ALA A 40 8.71 9.79 -3.64
CA ALA A 40 7.30 9.47 -3.72
C ALA A 40 7.09 8.06 -4.30
N LEU A 41 7.87 7.68 -5.31
CA LEU A 41 7.86 6.33 -5.88
C LEU A 41 8.33 5.26 -4.86
N VAL A 42 9.39 5.56 -4.10
CA VAL A 42 9.90 4.67 -3.05
C VAL A 42 8.93 4.53 -1.89
N ARG A 43 8.28 5.62 -1.47
CA ARG A 43 7.28 5.60 -0.38
C ARG A 43 5.94 4.99 -0.80
N GLY A 44 5.64 4.99 -2.09
CA GLY A 44 4.32 4.65 -2.61
C GLY A 44 3.28 5.71 -2.26
N CYS A 45 2.00 5.37 -2.45
CA CYS A 45 0.91 6.23 -1.98
C CYS A 45 0.89 6.29 -0.44
N SER A 46 0.68 7.48 0.13
CA SER A 46 0.39 7.61 1.56
C SER A 46 -1.03 7.16 1.90
N ALA A 47 -1.96 7.16 0.93
CA ALA A 47 -3.33 6.71 1.14
C ALA A 47 -3.39 5.17 1.22
N MET A 48 -4.08 4.69 2.26
CA MET A 48 -4.48 3.30 2.41
C MET A 48 -5.74 3.05 1.60
N CYS A 49 -5.83 1.90 0.94
CA CYS A 49 -7.04 1.51 0.25
C CYS A 49 -8.14 1.26 1.30
N PRO A 50 -9.27 1.99 1.27
CA PRO A 50 -10.33 1.82 2.26
C PRO A 50 -10.99 0.44 2.17
N CYS A 51 -10.80 -0.27 1.06
CA CYS A 51 -11.31 -1.62 0.85
C CYS A 51 -10.50 -2.73 1.54
N CYS A 52 -9.18 -2.58 1.60
CA CYS A 52 -8.29 -3.66 2.05
C CYS A 52 -7.20 -3.23 3.04
N GLY A 53 -7.08 -1.93 3.35
CA GLY A 53 -6.02 -1.40 4.21
C GLY A 53 -4.62 -1.39 3.56
N SER A 54 -4.41 -2.03 2.40
CA SER A 54 -3.11 -1.99 1.72
C SER A 54 -2.80 -0.63 1.15
N LYS A 55 -1.52 -0.26 1.16
CA LYS A 55 -1.01 0.90 0.40
C LYS A 55 -1.20 0.70 -1.10
N CYS A 56 -1.55 1.77 -1.78
CA CYS A 56 -1.60 1.81 -3.24
C CYS A 56 -0.18 1.94 -3.82
N ASP A 57 0.14 1.15 -4.85
CA ASP A 57 1.43 1.19 -5.54
C ASP A 57 1.56 2.39 -6.49
N ARG A 58 0.50 3.20 -6.62
CA ARG A 58 0.42 4.37 -7.49
C ARG A 58 0.22 5.66 -6.70
N VAL A 59 1.01 6.68 -7.05
CA VAL A 59 1.03 8.00 -6.39
C VAL A 59 0.06 9.00 -7.03
N ASP A 60 -0.49 8.70 -8.22
CA ASP A 60 -1.24 9.65 -9.04
C ASP A 60 -2.75 9.67 -8.75
N SER A 61 -3.47 8.62 -9.14
CA SER A 61 -4.93 8.56 -9.07
C SER A 61 -5.39 7.25 -8.44
N HIS A 62 -6.27 7.36 -7.45
CA HIS A 62 -6.83 6.22 -6.73
C HIS A 62 -7.90 5.46 -7.55
N THR A 63 -8.44 6.09 -8.60
CA THR A 63 -9.37 5.46 -9.54
C THR A 63 -8.74 4.33 -10.36
N VAL A 64 -7.42 4.26 -10.43
CA VAL A 64 -6.67 3.17 -11.08
C VAL A 64 -5.88 2.39 -10.04
N HIS A 65 -6.54 2.07 -8.93
CA HIS A 65 -5.94 1.36 -7.80
C HIS A 65 -5.16 0.12 -8.25
N ARG A 66 -3.93 -0.02 -7.74
CA ARG A 66 -3.07 -1.19 -7.91
C ARG A 66 -2.41 -1.51 -6.58
N CYS A 67 -2.44 -2.77 -6.19
CA CYS A 67 -1.69 -3.29 -5.06
C CYS A 67 -1.25 -4.72 -5.37
N GLY A 68 0.04 -5.00 -5.24
CA GLY A 68 0.61 -6.36 -5.40
C GLY A 68 0.48 -7.25 -4.17
N HIS A 69 0.02 -6.70 -3.04
CA HIS A 69 0.20 -7.30 -1.70
C HIS A 69 -1.10 -7.29 -0.88
N HIS A 70 -2.23 -7.64 -1.49
CA HIS A 70 -3.55 -7.65 -0.85
C HIS A 70 -3.66 -8.55 0.38
N LEU A 71 -2.75 -9.51 0.55
CA LEU A 71 -2.74 -10.42 1.69
C LEU A 71 -2.08 -9.81 2.94
N LEU A 72 -1.18 -8.84 2.79
CA LEU A 72 -0.41 -8.27 3.91
C LEU A 72 -1.28 -7.66 5.03
N PRO A 73 -2.40 -6.97 4.73
CA PRO A 73 -3.28 -6.45 5.78
C PRO A 73 -3.83 -7.54 6.71
N ALA A 74 -4.11 -8.75 6.21
CA ALA A 74 -4.56 -9.85 7.04
C ALA A 74 -3.49 -10.28 8.08
N PHE A 75 -2.20 -10.13 7.76
CA PHE A 75 -1.11 -10.37 8.72
C PHE A 75 -1.12 -9.37 9.88
N ASN A 76 -1.76 -8.21 9.70
CA ASN A 76 -1.91 -7.16 10.70
C ASN A 76 -3.33 -7.12 11.30
N GLY A 77 -4.11 -8.20 11.13
CA GLY A 77 -5.44 -8.33 11.74
C GLY A 77 -6.59 -7.68 10.98
N TRP A 78 -6.38 -7.24 9.73
CA TRP A 78 -7.48 -6.76 8.89
C TRP A 78 -8.45 -7.90 8.57
N ARG A 79 -9.72 -7.71 8.92
CA ARG A 79 -10.76 -8.76 8.87
C ARG A 79 -12.07 -8.23 8.31
N VAL A 80 -12.87 -9.12 7.74
CA VAL A 80 -14.18 -8.80 7.17
C VAL A 80 -15.13 -8.37 8.29
N ALA A 81 -15.77 -7.21 8.09
CA ALA A 81 -16.71 -6.66 9.05
C ALA A 81 -17.90 -7.62 9.25
N GLY A 82 -18.20 -7.96 10.51
CA GLY A 82 -19.33 -8.81 10.88
C GLY A 82 -19.01 -10.30 10.96
N THR A 83 -18.23 -10.86 10.03
CA THR A 83 -17.82 -12.29 10.09
C THR A 83 -16.52 -12.51 10.86
N CYS A 84 -15.71 -11.45 11.02
CA CYS A 84 -14.35 -11.52 11.60
C CYS A 84 -13.41 -12.48 10.86
N GLU A 85 -13.75 -12.89 9.63
CA GLU A 85 -12.89 -13.70 8.78
C GLU A 85 -11.66 -12.90 8.36
N ALA A 86 -10.51 -13.57 8.28
CA ALA A 86 -9.32 -12.95 7.70
C ALA A 86 -9.63 -12.45 6.27
N ALA A 87 -9.22 -11.22 5.97
CA ALA A 87 -9.50 -10.61 4.67
C ALA A 87 -8.48 -11.06 3.62
N LEU A 88 -8.72 -12.24 3.03
CA LEU A 88 -7.82 -12.84 2.05
C LEU A 88 -8.18 -12.47 0.59
N ASP A 89 -9.31 -11.79 0.40
CA ASP A 89 -9.84 -11.41 -0.92
C ASP A 89 -9.13 -10.18 -1.49
N ALA A 90 -8.98 -10.15 -2.81
CA ALA A 90 -8.49 -8.95 -3.49
C ALA A 90 -9.51 -7.82 -3.40
N CYS A 91 -9.06 -6.59 -3.16
CA CYS A 91 -9.94 -5.42 -3.04
C CYS A 91 -10.82 -5.16 -4.27
N LYS A 92 -10.39 -5.61 -5.46
CA LYS A 92 -11.11 -5.44 -6.73
C LYS A 92 -12.06 -6.60 -7.05
N SER A 93 -12.04 -7.67 -6.27
CA SER A 93 -12.86 -8.87 -6.50
C SER A 93 -14.35 -8.55 -6.41
N GLN A 94 -15.18 -9.28 -7.15
CA GLN A 94 -16.63 -9.19 -7.06
C GLN A 94 -17.13 -9.37 -5.62
N LYS A 95 -16.58 -10.36 -4.90
CA LYS A 95 -16.93 -10.61 -3.50
C LYS A 95 -16.70 -9.37 -2.63
N ASN A 96 -15.57 -8.67 -2.79
CA ASN A 96 -15.31 -7.46 -2.03
C ASN A 96 -16.24 -6.29 -2.42
N HIS A 97 -16.58 -6.16 -3.70
CA HIS A 97 -17.52 -5.15 -4.20
C HIS A 97 -18.93 -5.33 -3.62
N GLU A 98 -19.37 -6.57 -3.48
CA GLU A 98 -20.72 -6.92 -3.00
C GLU A 98 -20.82 -7.03 -1.47
N ALA A 99 -19.69 -7.19 -0.77
CA ALA A 99 -19.66 -7.30 0.68
C ALA A 99 -20.01 -5.96 1.37
N PRO A 100 -20.78 -6.00 2.48
CA PRO A 100 -21.03 -4.83 3.32
C PRO A 100 -19.74 -4.16 3.81
N LYS A 101 -19.77 -2.84 3.99
CA LYS A 101 -18.63 -2.04 4.49
C LYS A 101 -19.03 -1.26 5.73
N ARG A 102 -18.20 -1.33 6.77
CA ARG A 102 -18.37 -0.51 7.98
C ARG A 102 -17.82 0.89 7.69
N SER A 103 -18.56 1.90 8.14
CA SER A 103 -18.12 3.30 8.13
C SER A 103 -16.83 3.50 8.91
N ASP A 104 -15.97 4.39 8.44
CA ASP A 104 -14.74 4.77 9.14
C ASP A 104 -15.01 5.73 10.30
N PHE A 105 -16.18 6.37 10.29
CA PHE A 105 -16.53 7.47 11.19
C PHE A 105 -17.72 7.16 12.11
N SER A 106 -18.38 6.01 11.94
CA SER A 106 -19.59 5.65 12.67
C SER A 106 -19.83 4.13 12.72
N ASP A 107 -20.88 3.72 13.44
CA ASP A 107 -21.35 2.33 13.44
C ASP A 107 -22.18 1.95 12.21
N HIS A 108 -22.31 2.85 11.23
CA HIS A 108 -23.09 2.58 10.02
C HIS A 108 -22.47 1.46 9.18
N LEU A 109 -23.34 0.62 8.60
CA LEU A 109 -22.97 -0.46 7.71
C LEU A 109 -23.57 -0.19 6.33
N PHE A 110 -22.71 0.16 5.38
CA PHE A 110 -23.08 0.32 3.97
C PHE A 110 -23.31 -1.05 3.33
N PRO A 111 -24.29 -1.16 2.41
CA PRO A 111 -24.66 -2.45 1.83
C PRO A 111 -23.61 -3.02 0.89
N ASN A 112 -22.78 -2.18 0.27
CA ASN A 112 -21.75 -2.59 -0.70
C ASN A 112 -20.63 -1.55 -0.77
N LEU A 113 -19.60 -1.86 -1.55
CA LEU A 113 -18.43 -0.99 -1.70
C LEU A 113 -18.76 0.35 -2.36
N GLU A 114 -19.61 0.35 -3.39
CA GLU A 114 -19.92 1.56 -4.15
C GLU A 114 -20.59 2.62 -3.27
N GLU A 115 -21.57 2.22 -2.45
CA GLU A 115 -22.27 3.13 -1.53
C GLU A 115 -21.34 3.69 -0.45
N TYR A 116 -20.44 2.87 0.08
CA TYR A 116 -19.42 3.29 1.03
C TYR A 116 -18.44 4.31 0.44
N LEU A 117 -17.89 4.03 -0.75
CA LEU A 117 -16.95 4.95 -1.40
C LEU A 117 -17.64 6.27 -1.80
N LYS A 118 -18.88 6.23 -2.27
CA LYS A 118 -19.64 7.46 -2.57
C LYS A 118 -19.81 8.36 -1.35
N ALA A 119 -20.01 7.75 -0.18
CA ALA A 119 -20.28 8.48 1.05
C ALA A 119 -18.99 9.01 1.71
N GLU A 120 -17.93 8.19 1.76
CA GLU A 120 -16.78 8.45 2.63
C GLU A 120 -15.45 8.64 1.88
N HIS A 121 -15.33 8.09 0.67
CA HIS A 121 -14.07 8.05 -0.09
C HIS A 121 -14.27 8.33 -1.59
N PRO A 122 -14.91 9.45 -1.98
CA PRO A 122 -15.33 9.70 -3.37
C PRO A 122 -14.16 9.82 -4.35
N GLU A 123 -12.95 10.14 -3.89
CA GLU A 123 -11.72 10.21 -4.68
C GLU A 123 -11.26 8.84 -5.22
N TRP A 124 -11.82 7.75 -4.68
CA TRP A 124 -11.57 6.39 -5.14
C TRP A 124 -12.50 5.96 -6.28
N LEU A 125 -13.46 6.80 -6.68
CA LEU A 125 -14.44 6.49 -7.72
C LEU A 125 -14.03 7.02 -9.10
N PRO A 126 -14.22 6.22 -10.18
CA PRO A 126 -14.70 4.85 -10.17
C PRO A 126 -13.64 3.87 -9.64
N PHE A 127 -14.07 2.93 -8.80
CA PHE A 127 -13.17 1.90 -8.26
C PHE A 127 -13.13 0.68 -9.18
N PRO A 128 -11.95 0.13 -9.51
CA PRO A 128 -11.85 -0.97 -10.46
C PRO A 128 -12.47 -2.26 -9.91
N LYS A 129 -13.17 -3.00 -10.78
CA LYS A 129 -13.67 -4.35 -10.53
C LYS A 129 -12.92 -5.34 -11.43
N GLU A 130 -12.22 -6.29 -10.83
CA GLU A 130 -11.40 -7.28 -11.51
C GLU A 130 -11.53 -8.63 -10.79
N ASP A 131 -12.09 -9.63 -11.49
CA ASP A 131 -12.23 -11.01 -10.99
C ASP A 131 -11.11 -11.93 -11.44
N ARG A 132 -10.11 -11.40 -12.16
CA ARG A 132 -8.87 -12.17 -12.36
C ARG A 132 -8.30 -12.40 -10.97
N GLU A 133 -8.08 -13.66 -10.62
CA GLU A 133 -7.40 -14.08 -9.42
C GLU A 133 -6.05 -13.35 -9.31
N LEU A 134 -6.08 -12.13 -8.77
CA LEU A 134 -4.93 -11.41 -8.21
C LEU A 134 -4.61 -12.02 -6.84
N LEU A 135 -4.88 -13.32 -6.70
CA LEU A 135 -4.60 -14.10 -5.53
C LEU A 135 -3.09 -14.16 -5.44
N ALA A 136 -2.57 -13.26 -4.62
CA ALA A 136 -1.31 -13.28 -3.90
C ALA A 136 -0.24 -14.21 -4.50
N ASP A 137 0.89 -13.62 -4.85
CA ASP A 137 2.17 -14.31 -5.06
C ASP A 137 2.21 -15.59 -4.22
N SER A 138 2.52 -16.74 -4.83
CA SER A 138 2.53 -18.05 -4.16
C SER A 138 3.37 -18.01 -2.87
N VAL A 139 4.36 -17.11 -2.83
CA VAL A 139 5.14 -16.78 -1.63
C VAL A 139 4.28 -16.26 -0.48
N LEU A 140 3.38 -15.29 -0.72
CA LEU A 140 2.50 -14.72 0.31
C LEU A 140 1.47 -15.73 0.79
N LYS A 141 0.90 -16.55 -0.12
CA LYS A 141 0.00 -17.64 0.27
C LYS A 141 0.71 -18.65 1.17
N ALA A 142 1.93 -19.06 0.79
CA ALA A 142 2.71 -19.97 1.60
C ALA A 142 3.09 -19.37 2.96
N ALA A 143 3.48 -18.10 2.99
CA ALA A 143 3.73 -17.40 4.24
C ALA A 143 2.49 -17.41 5.14
N TRP A 144 1.33 -16.97 4.61
CA TRP A 144 0.06 -16.94 5.35
C TRP A 144 -0.29 -18.31 5.91
N VAL A 145 -0.33 -19.35 5.07
CA VAL A 145 -0.67 -20.71 5.50
C VAL A 145 0.20 -21.15 6.68
N ASN A 146 1.49 -20.87 6.66
CA ASN A 146 2.41 -21.32 7.70
C ASN A 146 2.46 -20.41 8.95
N CYS A 147 1.86 -19.22 8.93
CA CYS A 147 1.75 -18.34 10.10
C CYS A 147 0.31 -18.06 10.56
N ARG A 148 -0.71 -18.54 9.85
CA ARG A 148 -2.12 -18.17 10.11
C ARG A 148 -2.56 -18.50 11.53
N VAL A 149 -2.20 -19.66 12.07
CA VAL A 149 -2.70 -20.14 13.37
C VAL A 149 -2.42 -19.13 14.49
N PRO A 150 -1.17 -18.71 14.75
CA PRO A 150 -0.91 -17.70 15.78
C PRO A 150 -1.50 -16.32 15.44
N LEU A 151 -1.57 -15.93 14.17
CA LEU A 151 -2.17 -14.65 13.77
C LEU A 151 -3.68 -14.60 14.00
N LEU A 152 -4.39 -15.66 13.61
CA LEU A 152 -5.83 -15.79 13.81
C LEU A 152 -6.17 -15.72 15.31
N GLN A 153 -5.37 -16.37 16.14
CA GLN A 153 -5.52 -16.29 17.60
C GLN A 153 -5.23 -14.88 18.14
N ARG A 154 -4.14 -14.24 17.70
CA ARG A 154 -3.74 -12.91 18.20
C ARG A 154 -4.76 -11.83 17.88
N TYR A 155 -5.36 -11.89 16.70
CA TYR A 155 -6.30 -10.87 16.22
C TYR A 155 -7.77 -11.30 16.30
N ASP A 156 -8.08 -12.42 16.98
CA ASP A 156 -9.45 -12.95 17.12
C ASP A 156 -10.17 -13.04 15.76
N MET A 157 -9.51 -13.67 14.79
CA MET A 157 -10.01 -13.84 13.43
C MET A 157 -10.52 -15.26 13.20
N VAL A 158 -11.56 -15.38 12.37
CA VAL A 158 -12.08 -16.65 11.88
C VAL A 158 -11.22 -17.13 10.71
N ASP A 159 -10.81 -18.41 10.75
CA ASP A 159 -10.05 -19.01 9.66
C ASP A 159 -10.96 -19.22 8.44
N SER A 160 -10.76 -18.39 7.42
CA SER A 160 -11.38 -18.48 6.11
C SER A 160 -10.39 -18.93 5.03
N THR A 161 -9.24 -19.47 5.42
CA THR A 161 -8.17 -19.87 4.49
C THR A 161 -8.67 -20.96 3.54
N PRO A 162 -8.58 -20.76 2.21
CA PRO A 162 -9.03 -21.77 1.26
C PRO A 162 -8.29 -23.10 1.43
N GLN A 163 -9.05 -24.20 1.41
CA GLN A 163 -8.49 -25.53 1.67
C GLN A 163 -7.43 -25.93 0.65
N GLU A 164 -7.56 -25.46 -0.59
CA GLU A 164 -6.59 -25.65 -1.65
C GLU A 164 -5.25 -24.95 -1.36
N TRP A 165 -5.23 -23.85 -0.59
CA TRP A 165 -3.96 -23.22 -0.18
C TRP A 165 -3.29 -24.03 0.91
N ILE A 166 -4.06 -24.53 1.88
CA ILE A 166 -3.55 -25.41 2.93
C ILE A 166 -2.93 -26.65 2.28
N ALA A 167 -3.66 -27.32 1.39
CA ALA A 167 -3.18 -28.49 0.68
C ALA A 167 -1.92 -28.23 -0.17
N ALA A 168 -1.79 -27.03 -0.75
CA ALA A 168 -0.67 -26.69 -1.63
C ALA A 168 0.59 -26.19 -0.88
N TYR A 169 0.43 -25.54 0.27
CA TYR A 169 1.51 -24.75 0.89
C TYR A 169 1.79 -25.06 2.36
N GLU A 170 1.01 -25.90 3.02
CA GLU A 170 1.28 -26.24 4.41
C GLU A 170 2.58 -27.04 4.55
N GLU A 171 3.53 -26.48 5.28
CA GLU A 171 4.83 -27.07 5.55
C GLU A 171 4.98 -27.25 7.07
N PRO A 172 4.69 -28.44 7.63
CA PRO A 172 4.65 -28.64 9.10
C PRO A 172 5.93 -28.22 9.84
N LYS A 173 7.08 -28.26 9.17
CA LYS A 173 8.38 -27.85 9.73
C LYS A 173 8.61 -26.33 9.75
N ARG A 174 7.81 -25.56 9.01
CA ARG A 174 7.87 -24.10 8.91
C ARG A 174 6.72 -23.40 9.63
N MET A 175 5.76 -24.15 10.16
CA MET A 175 4.66 -23.59 10.92
C MET A 175 5.18 -22.84 12.15
N LEU A 176 4.71 -21.60 12.30
CA LEU A 176 5.01 -20.82 13.49
C LEU A 176 4.21 -21.34 14.69
N GLY A 177 4.90 -21.50 15.81
CA GLY A 177 4.26 -21.80 17.09
C GLY A 177 3.59 -20.57 17.70
N ALA A 178 2.80 -20.78 18.76
CA ALA A 178 2.09 -19.71 19.45
C ALA A 178 3.02 -18.60 20.00
N SER A 179 4.24 -18.96 20.43
CA SER A 179 5.23 -18.01 20.93
C SER A 179 5.93 -17.17 19.85
N ALA A 180 5.75 -17.51 18.56
CA ALA A 180 6.48 -16.86 17.49
C ALA A 180 6.14 -15.37 17.34
N MET A 181 4.92 -14.96 17.72
CA MET A 181 4.51 -13.56 17.73
C MET A 181 5.20 -12.78 18.85
N ASP A 182 5.24 -13.36 20.06
CA ASP A 182 5.94 -12.77 21.21
C ASP A 182 7.44 -12.62 20.91
N ASP A 183 8.07 -13.66 20.34
CA ASP A 183 9.48 -13.65 19.92
C ASP A 183 9.75 -12.58 18.84
N ALA A 184 8.79 -12.34 17.95
CA ALA A 184 8.91 -11.33 16.89
C ALA A 184 8.81 -9.92 17.48
N GLU A 185 7.87 -9.68 18.40
CA GLU A 185 7.70 -8.40 19.08
C GLU A 185 8.92 -8.06 19.94
N GLU A 186 9.46 -9.01 20.71
CA GLU A 186 10.67 -8.80 21.50
C GLU A 186 11.86 -8.40 20.62
N ARG A 187 12.00 -9.04 19.45
CA ARG A 187 13.04 -8.67 18.47
C ARG A 187 12.82 -7.27 17.91
N LEU A 188 11.59 -6.92 17.56
CA LEU A 188 11.28 -5.59 17.03
C LEU A 188 11.60 -4.51 18.06
N VAL A 189 11.21 -4.70 19.32
CA VAL A 189 11.56 -3.80 20.44
C VAL A 189 13.06 -3.66 20.60
N LYS A 190 13.81 -4.78 20.53
CA LYS A 190 15.29 -4.75 20.55
C LYS A 190 15.89 -3.90 19.42
N TYR A 191 15.23 -3.82 18.26
CA TYR A 191 15.67 -3.00 17.13
C TYR A 191 15.06 -1.60 17.09
N GLY A 192 14.41 -1.16 18.18
CA GLY A 192 13.90 0.20 18.33
C GLY A 192 12.52 0.44 17.74
N TYR A 193 11.74 -0.63 17.46
CA TYR A 193 10.31 -0.49 17.23
C TYR A 193 9.61 -0.29 18.58
N ASP A 194 8.88 0.81 18.71
CA ASP A 194 8.04 1.08 19.88
C ASP A 194 6.57 0.81 19.52
N PRO A 195 5.92 -0.23 20.09
CA PRO A 195 4.53 -0.55 19.81
C PRO A 195 3.54 0.53 20.30
N GLU A 196 3.96 1.45 21.18
CA GLU A 196 3.12 2.53 21.71
C GLU A 196 3.17 3.82 20.86
N VAL A 197 4.11 3.91 19.93
CA VAL A 197 4.19 5.02 18.96
C VAL A 197 3.36 4.64 17.74
N ALA A 198 2.07 4.97 17.76
CA ALA A 198 1.25 4.91 16.56
C ALA A 198 1.94 5.70 15.43
N PRO A 199 2.01 5.19 14.19
CA PRO A 199 2.50 5.99 13.08
C PRO A 199 1.64 7.25 12.98
N GLU A 200 2.26 8.42 13.10
CA GLU A 200 1.56 9.69 12.90
C GLU A 200 0.85 9.67 11.54
N GLY A 201 -0.48 9.66 11.57
CA GLY A 201 -1.33 9.69 10.37
C GLY A 201 -2.04 8.36 10.07
N THR A 202 -3.11 8.09 10.83
CA THR A 202 -4.29 7.38 10.33
C THR A 202 -5.36 8.40 9.98
#